data_AF-A3X089-F1
#
_entry.id   AF-A3X089-F1
#
_cell.length_a   1.000
_cell.length_b   1.000
_cell.length_c   1.000
_cell.angle_alpha   90.00
_cell.angle_beta   90.00
_cell.angle_gamma   90.00
#
_symmetry.space_group_name_H-M   'P 1'
#
loop_
_entity.id
_entity.type
_entity.pdbx_description
1 polymer ?
#
loop_
_entity_poly.entity_id
_entity_poly.type
_entity_poly.pdbx_seq_one_letter_code
_entity_poly.pdbx_strand_id
1 'polypeptide(L)'
;MSRHTLLKIIAITAIVFTAMAGSAVGQETSEHKLISPRDIMRGPAPPFLPQGAQAAVLYGNPGKEGLFTLRLKMPKGYHIAPHTHPKPEIVTVLSGTARLGMGTTDYINPKDHPHPKM
;
A
#
# COMPACT_ATOMS: atom_id res chain seq x y z
N MET A 1 40.54 42.95 5.73
CA MET A 1 39.25 42.40 6.20
C MET A 1 39.19 42.55 7.72
N SER A 2 38.14 43.16 8.28
CA SER A 2 38.11 43.44 9.72
C SER A 2 37.85 42.15 10.53
N ARG A 3 38.35 42.08 11.77
CA ARG A 3 38.08 40.97 12.70
C ARG A 3 36.58 40.71 12.83
N HIS A 4 35.76 41.76 12.78
CA HIS A 4 34.30 41.68 12.82
C HIS A 4 33.70 41.10 11.53
N THR A 5 34.30 41.36 10.37
CA THR A 5 33.88 40.79 9.08
C THR A 5 34.17 39.28 9.04
N LEU A 6 35.34 38.87 9.56
CA LEU A 6 35.71 37.45 9.64
C LEU A 6 34.82 36.66 10.61
N LEU A 7 34.52 37.22 11.79
CA LEU A 7 33.65 36.59 12.79
C LEU A 7 32.20 36.41 12.29
N LYS A 8 31.67 37.38 11.55
CA LYS A 8 30.33 37.29 10.96
C LYS A 8 30.22 36.21 9.89
N ILE A 9 31.24 36.08 9.04
CA ILE A 9 31.27 35.04 8.00
C ILE A 9 31.27 33.66 8.66
N ILE A 10 32.14 33.43 9.65
CA ILE A 10 32.21 32.16 10.40
C ILE A 10 30.86 31.83 11.07
N ALA A 11 30.21 32.81 11.68
CA ALA A 11 28.91 32.62 12.31
C ALA A 11 27.82 32.23 11.30
N ILE A 12 27.82 32.80 10.09
CA ILE A 12 26.84 32.48 9.05
C ILE A 12 27.10 31.08 8.46
N THR A 13 28.35 30.69 8.20
CA THR A 13 28.64 29.33 7.72
C THR A 13 28.30 28.26 8.77
N ALA A 14 28.51 28.54 10.05
CA ALA A 14 28.13 27.61 11.12
C ALA A 14 26.60 27.36 11.18
N ILE A 15 25.79 28.41 10.99
CA ILE A 15 24.32 28.28 10.99
C ILE A 15 23.81 27.49 9.78
N VAL A 16 24.43 27.69 8.61
CA VAL A 16 24.06 26.94 7.38
C VAL A 16 24.43 25.46 7.49
N PHE A 17 25.54 25.12 8.17
CA PHE A 17 25.96 23.73 8.33
C PHE A 17 25.04 22.94 9.26
N THR A 18 24.47 23.57 10.30
CA THR A 18 23.54 22.91 11.23
C THR A 18 22.19 22.61 10.59
N ALA A 19 21.78 23.34 9.55
CA ALA A 19 20.52 23.11 8.83
C ALA A 19 20.58 21.92 7.83
N MET A 20 21.79 21.42 7.52
CA MET A 20 21.99 20.24 6.66
C MET A 20 22.21 18.94 7.44
N ALA A 21 22.14 18.97 8.78
CA ALA A 21 21.98 17.76 9.58
C ALA A 21 20.55 17.23 9.39
N GLY A 22 20.28 16.69 8.20
CA GLY A 22 19.02 16.06 7.86
C GLY A 22 18.69 15.04 8.93
N SER A 23 17.47 15.12 9.45
CA SER A 23 16.91 14.07 10.29
C SER A 23 17.15 12.74 9.58
N ALA A 24 18.03 11.92 10.14
CA ALA A 24 17.97 10.49 9.92
C ALA A 24 16.61 10.08 10.50
N VAL A 25 15.58 10.06 9.65
CA VAL A 25 14.35 9.33 9.95
C VAL A 25 14.84 7.89 10.11
N GLY A 26 15.05 7.49 11.37
CA GLY A 26 15.30 6.11 11.69
C GLY A 26 14.17 5.32 11.05
N GLN A 27 14.51 4.33 10.23
CA GLN A 27 13.57 3.27 9.89
C GLN A 27 12.91 2.85 11.19
N GLU A 28 11.58 2.97 11.27
CA GLU A 28 10.85 2.30 12.35
C GLU A 28 11.41 0.90 12.44
N THR A 29 11.98 0.56 13.60
CA THR A 29 12.37 -0.81 13.89
C THR A 29 11.09 -1.61 13.77
N SER A 30 10.91 -2.30 12.64
CA SER A 30 9.74 -3.12 12.40
C SER A 30 9.64 -4.10 13.55
N GLU A 31 8.72 -3.84 14.48
CA GLU A 31 8.42 -4.74 15.56
C GLU A 31 8.08 -6.10 14.93
N HIS A 32 8.74 -7.17 15.39
CA HIS A 32 8.47 -8.50 14.87
C HIS A 32 7.03 -8.89 15.23
N LYS A 33 6.13 -8.84 14.23
CA LYS A 33 4.73 -9.19 14.42
C LYS A 33 4.49 -10.66 14.11
N LEU A 34 4.26 -11.45 15.16
CA LEU A 34 3.74 -12.80 15.04
C LEU A 34 2.22 -12.74 14.90
N ILE A 35 1.66 -13.42 13.90
CA ILE A 35 0.21 -13.48 13.67
C ILE A 35 -0.21 -14.95 13.65
N SER A 36 -1.00 -15.36 14.65
CA SER A 36 -1.56 -16.70 14.71
C SER A 36 -2.72 -16.85 13.71
N PRO A 37 -2.92 -18.02 13.08
CA PRO A 37 -4.05 -18.27 12.18
C PRO A 37 -5.42 -17.90 12.75
N ARG A 38 -5.58 -18.00 14.09
CA ARG A 38 -6.81 -17.67 14.81
C ARG A 38 -7.13 -16.17 14.77
N ASP A 39 -6.10 -15.34 14.63
CA ASP A 39 -6.18 -13.88 14.70
C ASP A 39 -6.17 -13.23 13.31
N ILE A 40 -6.09 -14.06 12.26
CA ILE A 40 -5.92 -13.62 10.87
C ILE A 40 -7.23 -13.17 10.23
N MET A 41 -8.41 -13.63 10.65
CA MET A 41 -9.67 -13.22 10.00
C MET A 41 -10.46 -12.28 10.90
N ARG A 42 -10.25 -10.97 10.72
CA ARG A 42 -10.82 -9.93 11.58
C ARG A 42 -11.66 -8.95 10.80
N GLY A 43 -12.97 -9.20 10.78
CA GLY A 43 -13.96 -8.19 10.40
C GLY A 43 -14.10 -7.95 8.89
N PRO A 44 -14.93 -6.96 8.52
CA PRO A 44 -15.22 -6.66 7.12
C PRO A 44 -13.98 -6.14 6.39
N ALA A 45 -13.90 -6.45 5.11
CA ALA A 45 -12.90 -5.87 4.23
C ALA A 45 -13.04 -4.33 4.13
N PRO A 46 -11.93 -3.60 3.88
CA PRO A 46 -11.99 -2.16 3.63
C PRO A 46 -12.97 -1.81 2.49
N PRO A 47 -13.56 -0.61 2.50
CA PRO A 47 -14.64 -0.23 1.57
C PRO A 47 -14.19 -0.05 0.12
N PHE A 48 -12.88 -0.09 -0.17
CA PHE A 48 -12.39 -0.15 -1.55
C PHE A 48 -12.63 -1.53 -2.20
N LEU A 49 -12.95 -2.54 -1.40
CA LEU A 49 -13.39 -3.85 -1.88
C LEU A 49 -14.93 -3.93 -1.84
N PRO A 50 -15.56 -4.66 -2.77
CA PRO A 50 -16.99 -4.96 -2.70
C PRO A 50 -17.41 -5.53 -1.34
N GLN A 51 -18.65 -5.28 -0.93
CA GLN A 51 -19.15 -5.79 0.35
C GLN A 51 -19.18 -7.33 0.40
N GLY A 52 -19.00 -7.89 1.59
CA GLY A 52 -19.12 -9.33 1.85
C GLY A 52 -17.79 -10.08 2.01
N ALA A 53 -16.66 -9.47 1.67
CA ALA A 53 -15.35 -10.03 2.01
C ALA A 53 -14.97 -9.72 3.48
N GLN A 54 -14.14 -10.59 4.04
CA GLN A 54 -13.42 -10.37 5.29
C GLN A 54 -11.95 -10.06 4.98
N ALA A 55 -11.32 -9.21 5.78
CA ALA A 55 -9.91 -8.90 5.64
C ALA A 55 -9.18 -8.90 6.98
N ALA A 56 -7.86 -8.98 6.94
CA ALA A 56 -7.01 -8.48 8.01
C ALA A 56 -5.70 -7.93 7.48
N VAL A 57 -5.20 -6.88 8.12
CA VAL A 57 -3.90 -6.30 7.81
C VAL A 57 -2.80 -7.09 8.51
N LEU A 58 -1.98 -7.78 7.72
CA LEU A 58 -0.83 -8.53 8.21
C LEU A 58 0.37 -7.60 8.39
N TYR A 59 0.60 -6.69 7.45
CA TYR A 59 1.71 -5.73 7.45
C TYR A 59 1.29 -4.38 6.88
N GLY A 60 1.92 -3.30 7.33
CA GLY A 60 1.74 -1.94 6.82
C GLY A 60 0.35 -1.35 7.06
N ASN A 61 -0.05 -0.40 6.20
CA ASN A 61 -1.37 0.24 6.24
C ASN A 61 -1.90 0.45 4.82
N PRO A 62 -3.04 -0.17 4.42
CA PRO A 62 -3.59 -0.05 3.07
C PRO A 62 -4.15 1.35 2.75
N GLY A 63 -4.32 2.23 3.74
CA GLY A 63 -4.75 3.62 3.56
C GLY A 63 -3.60 4.63 3.53
N LYS A 64 -2.34 4.18 3.52
CA LYS A 64 -1.14 5.04 3.45
C LYS A 64 -0.24 4.61 2.30
N GLU A 65 0.65 5.49 1.88
CA GLU A 65 1.73 5.12 0.97
C GLU A 65 2.67 4.09 1.65
N GLY A 66 3.12 3.11 0.88
CA GLY A 66 4.03 2.06 1.33
C GLY A 66 3.53 0.65 1.01
N LEU A 67 4.35 -0.35 1.39
CA LEU A 67 3.97 -1.76 1.27
C LEU A 67 2.96 -2.13 2.35
N PHE A 68 1.96 -2.93 1.96
CA PHE A 68 1.04 -3.54 2.89
C PHE A 68 0.73 -4.98 2.46
N THR A 69 0.23 -5.77 3.41
CA THR A 69 -0.24 -7.13 3.11
C THR A 69 -1.58 -7.35 3.77
N LEU A 70 -2.56 -7.78 2.98
CA LEU A 70 -3.87 -8.19 3.45
C LEU A 70 -4.01 -9.71 3.40
N ARG A 71 -4.64 -10.29 4.42
CA ARG A 71 -5.31 -11.57 4.28
C ARG A 71 -6.75 -11.29 3.86
N LEU A 72 -7.22 -11.92 2.80
CA LEU A 72 -8.60 -11.81 2.33
C LEU A 72 -9.30 -13.17 2.41
N LYS A 73 -10.59 -13.14 2.76
CA LYS A 73 -11.53 -14.25 2.60
C LYS A 73 -12.78 -13.73 1.92
N MET A 74 -13.09 -14.32 0.78
CA MET A 74 -14.16 -13.88 -0.10
C MET A 74 -15.23 -14.97 -0.20
N PRO A 75 -16.53 -14.62 -0.29
CA PRO A 75 -17.57 -15.59 -0.56
C PRO A 75 -17.46 -16.16 -1.98
N LYS A 76 -18.16 -17.26 -2.24
CA LYS A 76 -18.24 -17.84 -3.60
C LYS A 76 -18.85 -16.82 -4.57
N GLY A 77 -18.24 -16.67 -5.74
CA GLY A 77 -18.71 -15.74 -6.78
C GLY A 77 -18.37 -14.28 -6.51
N TYR A 78 -17.57 -13.99 -5.48
CA TYR A 78 -17.09 -12.65 -5.22
C TYR A 78 -16.25 -12.14 -6.39
N HIS A 79 -16.48 -10.88 -6.76
CA HIS A 79 -15.94 -10.30 -7.96
C HIS A 79 -15.45 -8.88 -7.67
N ILE A 80 -14.15 -8.66 -7.92
CA ILE A 80 -13.54 -7.34 -7.90
C ILE A 80 -13.44 -6.88 -9.35
N ALA A 81 -14.14 -5.78 -9.68
CA ALA A 81 -14.15 -5.22 -11.02
C ALA A 81 -12.74 -4.75 -11.45
N PRO A 82 -12.49 -4.59 -12.77
CA PRO A 82 -11.23 -4.05 -13.28
C PRO A 82 -10.82 -2.74 -12.58
N HIS A 83 -9.55 -2.65 -12.16
CA HIS A 83 -8.98 -1.48 -11.51
C HIS A 83 -7.48 -1.38 -11.77
N THR A 84 -6.85 -0.28 -11.33
CA THR A 84 -5.44 0.02 -11.58
C THR A 84 -4.64 0.08 -10.29
N HIS A 85 -3.38 -0.37 -10.32
CA HIS A 85 -2.45 -0.24 -9.20
C HIS A 85 -1.28 0.68 -9.56
N PRO A 86 -0.87 1.60 -8.66
CA PRO A 86 0.34 2.38 -8.82
C PRO A 86 1.63 1.59 -8.51
N LYS A 87 1.49 0.37 -7.96
CA LYS A 87 2.57 -0.53 -7.53
C LYS A 87 2.22 -1.97 -7.92
N PRO A 88 3.20 -2.90 -8.01
CA PRO A 88 2.90 -4.31 -8.25
C PRO A 88 2.02 -4.90 -7.15
N GLU A 89 1.04 -5.73 -7.54
CA GLU A 89 0.27 -6.57 -6.63
C GLU A 89 0.76 -8.02 -6.73
N ILE A 90 0.93 -8.66 -5.57
CA ILE A 90 1.29 -10.08 -5.49
C ILE A 90 0.16 -10.81 -4.77
N VAL A 91 -0.50 -11.74 -5.46
CA VAL A 91 -1.60 -12.53 -4.92
C VAL A 91 -1.16 -13.97 -4.75
N THR A 92 -1.31 -14.50 -3.54
CA THR A 92 -1.13 -15.93 -3.25
C THR A 92 -2.48 -16.54 -2.86
N VAL A 93 -2.93 -17.52 -3.65
CA VAL A 93 -4.16 -18.26 -3.35
C VAL A 93 -3.85 -19.35 -2.35
N LEU A 94 -4.36 -19.24 -1.12
CA LEU A 94 -4.18 -20.28 -0.10
C LEU A 94 -5.24 -21.39 -0.19
N SER A 95 -6.44 -21.08 -0.69
CA SER A 95 -7.50 -22.07 -0.93
C SER A 95 -8.56 -21.53 -1.90
N GLY A 96 -9.27 -22.46 -2.56
CA GLY A 96 -10.31 -22.13 -3.55
C GLY A 96 -9.76 -21.91 -4.96
N THR A 97 -10.47 -21.12 -5.75
CA THR A 97 -10.12 -20.83 -7.15
C THR A 97 -10.24 -19.34 -7.40
N ALA A 98 -9.18 -18.73 -7.92
CA ALA A 98 -9.16 -17.34 -8.36
C ALA A 98 -9.01 -17.30 -9.89
N ARG A 99 -9.73 -16.38 -10.53
CA ARG A 99 -9.57 -16.07 -11.96
C ARG A 99 -9.10 -14.62 -12.04
N LEU A 100 -7.96 -14.39 -12.68
CA LEU A 100 -7.38 -13.07 -12.85
C LEU A 100 -7.48 -12.66 -14.33
N GLY A 101 -7.90 -11.43 -14.58
CA GLY A 101 -7.96 -10.83 -15.90
C GLY A 101 -7.17 -9.52 -15.92
N MET A 102 -6.65 -9.16 -17.08
CA MET A 102 -5.94 -7.90 -17.33
C MET A 102 -6.72 -7.04 -18.32
N GLY A 103 -6.67 -5.72 -18.14
CA GLY A 103 -7.33 -4.74 -19.01
C GLY A 103 -8.44 -3.98 -18.29
N THR A 104 -9.28 -3.30 -19.07
CA THR A 104 -10.33 -2.40 -18.56
C THR A 104 -11.74 -2.98 -18.69
N THR A 105 -11.88 -4.15 -19.30
CA THR A 105 -13.18 -4.77 -19.58
C THR A 105 -13.58 -5.74 -18.50
N ASP A 106 -14.78 -5.58 -17.97
CA ASP A 106 -15.41 -6.52 -17.06
C ASP A 106 -16.12 -7.62 -17.86
N TYR A 107 -15.50 -8.80 -17.96
CA TYR A 107 -16.06 -9.96 -18.66
C TYR A 107 -17.05 -10.78 -17.80
N ILE A 108 -17.39 -10.32 -16.59
CA ILE A 108 -18.41 -10.96 -15.76
C ILE A 108 -19.71 -10.16 -15.85
N ASN A 109 -19.63 -8.84 -16.02
CA ASN A 109 -20.79 -7.98 -16.22
C ASN A 109 -21.24 -8.00 -17.69
N PRO A 110 -22.46 -8.50 -17.99
CA PRO A 110 -22.93 -8.60 -19.36
C PRO A 110 -23.01 -7.28 -20.13
N LYS A 111 -23.17 -6.16 -19.40
CA LYS A 111 -23.26 -4.81 -19.98
C LYS A 111 -21.91 -4.29 -20.47
N ASP A 112 -20.82 -4.84 -19.95
CA ASP A 112 -19.45 -4.40 -20.23
C ASP A 112 -18.78 -5.26 -21.30
N HIS A 113 -19.46 -6.31 -21.78
CA HIS A 113 -19.04 -7.04 -22.96
C HIS A 113 -19.10 -6.13 -24.19
N PRO A 114 -17.97 -5.78 -24.83
CA PRO A 114 -18.06 -5.28 -26.19
C PRO A 114 -18.68 -6.39 -27.02
N HIS A 115 -19.79 -6.11 -27.71
CA HIS A 115 -20.21 -6.97 -28.79
C HIS A 115 -18.98 -7.18 -29.69
N PRO A 116 -18.59 -8.43 -29.99
CA PRO A 116 -17.50 -8.64 -30.93
C PRO A 116 -17.88 -7.88 -32.20
N LYS A 117 -17.07 -6.89 -32.57
CA LYS A 117 -17.18 -6.31 -33.91
C LYS A 117 -16.86 -7.46 -34.85
N MET A 118 -17.88 -7.97 -35.56
CA MET A 118 -17.68 -8.85 -36.70
C MET A 118 -16.87 -8.12 -37.78
#